data_AF-A0A835UJ25-F1
#
_entry.id   AF-A0A835UJ25-F1
#
_cell.length_a   1.000
_cell.length_b   1.000
_cell.length_c   1.000
_cell.angle_alpha   90.00
_cell.angle_beta   90.00
_cell.angle_gamma   90.00
#
_symmetry.space_group_name_H-M   'P 1'
#
loop_
_entity.id
_entity.type
_entity.pdbx_description
1 polymer ?
#
loop_
_entity_poly.entity_id
_entity_poly.type
_entity_poly.pdbx_seq_one_letter_code
_entity_poly.pdbx_strand_id
1 'polypeptide(L)' 'MVFPRGLLHYQINAGGNNAVAIVSFSSPSPGLQITSFALFGNNISTPVIEKVTFLDAPQIIKLKKVLGGSG' A
#
# COMPACT_ATOMS: atom_id res chain seq x y z
N MET A 1 -3.99 -17.85 9.19
CA MET A 1 -4.21 -16.48 9.72
C MET A 1 -5.57 -16.00 9.27
N VAL A 2 -6.25 -15.18 10.07
CA VAL A 2 -7.53 -14.57 9.71
C VAL A 2 -7.39 -13.07 9.89
N PHE A 3 -7.73 -12.31 8.84
CA PHE A 3 -7.75 -10.86 8.88
C PHE A 3 -9.21 -10.39 8.84
N PRO A 4 -9.69 -9.69 9.88
CA PRO A 4 -11.02 -9.09 9.84
C PRO A 4 -11.17 -8.13 8.65
N ARG A 5 -12.37 -8.09 8.08
CA ARG A 5 -12.66 -7.31 6.87
C ARG A 5 -12.31 -5.84 7.07
N GLY A 6 -11.54 -5.28 6.14
CA GLY A 6 -11.14 -3.87 6.13
C GLY A 6 -9.92 -3.53 6.99
N LEU A 7 -9.38 -4.48 7.76
CA LEU A 7 -8.15 -4.23 8.52
C LEU A 7 -6.90 -4.31 7.64
N LEU A 8 -6.02 -3.34 7.85
CA LEU A 8 -4.69 -3.34 7.26
C LEU A 8 -3.87 -4.53 7.78
N HIS A 9 -3.22 -5.24 6.88
CA HIS A 9 -2.35 -6.37 7.19
C HIS A 9 -1.26 -6.48 6.11
N TYR A 10 -0.21 -7.26 6.39
CA TYR A 10 0.93 -7.45 5.48
C TYR A 10 1.51 -8.86 5.63
N GLN A 11 2.34 -9.26 4.67
CA GLN A 11 3.13 -10.49 4.74
C GLN A 11 4.60 -10.17 4.46
N ILE A 12 5.51 -10.80 5.20
CA ILE A 12 6.96 -10.72 4.99
C ILE A 12 7.52 -12.14 5.05
N ASN A 13 8.34 -12.50 4.07
CA ASN A 13 9.11 -13.74 4.10
C ASN A 13 10.46 -13.48 4.81
N ALA A 14 10.57 -13.91 6.07
CA ALA A 14 11.79 -13.77 6.86
C ALA A 14 12.72 -15.00 6.79
N GLY A 15 12.31 -16.09 6.11
CA GLY A 15 13.00 -17.38 6.14
C GLY A 15 14.13 -17.56 5.13
N GLY A 16 14.40 -16.55 4.29
CA GLY A 16 15.50 -16.57 3.30
C GLY A 16 15.35 -17.59 2.15
N ASN A 17 14.27 -18.36 2.13
CA ASN A 17 13.94 -19.37 1.13
C ASN A 17 12.55 -19.06 0.54
N ASN A 18 12.22 -19.63 -0.62
CA ASN A 18 10.91 -19.41 -1.23
C ASN A 18 9.77 -19.88 -0.31
N ALA A 19 8.79 -19.01 -0.10
CA ALA A 19 7.59 -19.27 0.69
C ALA A 19 6.34 -18.99 -0.16
N VAL A 20 5.30 -19.82 0.01
CA VAL A 20 4.03 -19.72 -0.71
C VAL A 20 2.89 -19.66 0.29
N ALA A 21 1.94 -18.74 0.08
CA ALA A 21 0.72 -18.63 0.86
C ALA A 21 -0.49 -18.80 -0.06
N ILE A 22 -1.46 -19.60 0.38
CA ILE A 22 -2.76 -19.78 -0.28
C ILE A 22 -3.81 -19.09 0.60
N VAL A 23 -4.61 -18.20 0.01
CA VAL A 23 -5.61 -17.40 0.72
C VAL A 23 -7.02 -17.66 0.17
N SER A 24 -8.03 -17.41 0.99
CA SER A 24 -9.44 -17.51 0.60
C SER A 24 -10.21 -16.30 1.12
N PHE A 25 -11.21 -15.87 0.33
CA PHE A 25 -12.05 -14.73 0.66
C PHE A 25 -13.51 -15.19 0.78
N SER A 26 -14.25 -14.60 1.73
CA SER A 26 -15.70 -14.86 1.89
C SER A 26 -16.57 -14.07 0.90
N SER A 27 -15.95 -13.39 -0.07
CA SER A 27 -16.61 -12.62 -1.13
C SER A 27 -15.99 -12.97 -2.48
N PRO A 28 -16.80 -13.13 -3.56
CA PRO A 28 -16.30 -13.28 -4.91
C PRO A 28 -15.68 -11.98 -5.48
N SER A 29 -15.87 -10.85 -4.79
CA SER A 29 -15.30 -9.55 -5.16
C SER A 29 -14.67 -8.89 -3.92
N PRO A 30 -13.51 -9.40 -3.44
CA PRO A 30 -12.90 -8.92 -2.20
C PRO A 30 -12.26 -7.53 -2.31
N GLY A 31 -11.87 -7.14 -3.54
CA GLY A 31 -11.09 -5.93 -3.77
C GLY A 31 -9.65 -6.02 -3.24
N LEU A 32 -8.81 -5.09 -3.66
CA LEU A 32 -7.44 -4.97 -3.17
C LEU A 32 -7.07 -3.48 -3.10
N GLN A 33 -6.68 -3.03 -1.92
CA GLN A 33 -6.17 -1.67 -1.71
C GLN A 33 -4.80 -1.75 -1.05
N ILE A 34 -3.76 -1.47 -1.81
CA ILE A 34 -2.39 -1.47 -1.31
C ILE A 34 -2.08 -0.06 -0.80
N THR A 35 -1.85 0.11 0.49
CA THR A 35 -1.70 1.43 1.15
C THR A 35 -0.68 2.33 0.46
N SER A 36 0.49 1.81 0.09
CA SER A 36 1.53 2.61 -0.56
C SER A 36 1.12 3.10 -1.95
N PHE A 37 0.43 2.28 -2.76
CA PHE A 37 -0.11 2.73 -4.05
C PHE A 37 -1.29 3.69 -3.86
N ALA A 38 -2.15 3.43 -2.88
CA ALA A 38 -3.28 4.30 -2.54
C ALA A 38 -2.82 5.70 -2.08
N LEU A 39 -1.64 5.82 -1.47
CA LEU A 39 -1.06 7.11 -1.05
C LEU A 39 -0.21 7.75 -2.15
N PHE A 40 0.65 7.00 -2.83
CA PHE A 40 1.69 7.57 -3.70
C PHE A 40 1.60 7.14 -5.18
N GLY A 41 0.82 6.12 -5.55
CA GLY A 41 0.65 5.66 -6.93
C GLY A 41 -0.53 6.29 -7.67
N ASN A 42 -0.89 7.53 -7.31
CA ASN A 42 -2.09 8.23 -7.76
C ASN A 42 -1.77 9.72 -8.03
N ASN A 43 -2.81 10.53 -8.29
CA ASN A 43 -2.68 11.96 -8.59
C ASN A 43 -3.11 12.92 -7.47
N ILE A 44 -3.18 12.46 -6.23
CA ILE A 44 -3.43 13.30 -5.05
C ILE A 44 -2.29 14.31 -4.92
N SER A 45 -2.64 15.56 -4.67
CA SER A 45 -1.69 16.67 -4.52
C SER A 45 -0.69 16.43 -3.39
N THR A 46 0.60 16.69 -3.64
CA THR A 46 1.69 16.51 -2.67
C THR A 46 1.44 17.22 -1.33
N PRO A 47 0.98 18.49 -1.28
CA PRO A 47 0.58 19.14 -0.02
C PRO A 47 -0.48 18.42 0.81
N VAL A 48 -1.37 17.63 0.20
CA VAL A 48 -2.37 16.84 0.95
C VAL A 48 -1.68 15.66 1.62
N ILE A 49 -0.83 14.95 0.87
CA ILE A 49 -0.08 13.80 1.39
C ILE A 49 0.87 14.24 2.50
N GLU A 50 1.54 15.37 2.35
CA GLU A 50 2.40 15.98 3.38
C GLU A 50 1.65 16.19 4.70
N LYS A 51 0.43 16.73 4.65
CA LYS A 51 -0.41 16.94 5.84
C LYS A 51 -0.86 15.66 6.53
N VAL A 52 -1.13 14.58 5.78
CA VAL A 52 -1.70 13.34 6.35
C VAL A 52 -0.64 12.28 6.68
N THR A 53 0.58 12.43 6.16
CA THR A 53 1.67 11.45 6.37
C THR A 53 2.85 12.02 7.16
N PHE A 54 2.96 13.34 7.31
CA PHE A 54 4.11 14.02 7.93
C PHE A 54 5.44 13.79 7.21
N LEU A 55 5.41 13.32 5.96
CA LEU A 55 6.58 13.23 5.08
C LEU A 55 6.79 14.57 4.38
N ASP A 56 8.06 14.94 4.15
CA ASP A 56 8.37 16.15 3.38
C ASP A 56 8.07 15.97 1.87
N ALA A 57 7.87 17.09 1.17
CA ALA A 57 7.58 17.07 -0.26
C ALA A 57 8.63 16.28 -1.10
N PRO A 58 9.96 16.43 -0.87
CA PRO A 58 10.95 15.61 -1.56
C PRO A 58 10.77 14.09 -1.38
N GLN A 59 10.47 13.62 -0.17
CA GLN A 59 10.19 12.21 0.11
C GLN A 59 8.94 11.72 -0.63
N ILE A 60 7.87 12.52 -0.63
CA ILE A 60 6.62 12.19 -1.31
C ILE A 60 6.83 12.10 -2.82
N ILE A 61 7.52 13.08 -3.43
CA ILE A 61 7.83 13.10 -4.85
C ILE A 61 8.67 11.87 -5.24
N LYS A 62 9.64 11.49 -4.39
CA LYS A 62 10.44 10.28 -4.59
C LYS A 62 9.56 9.02 -4.59
N LEU A 63 8.66 8.88 -3.61
CA LEU A 63 7.75 7.75 -3.51
C LEU A 63 6.78 7.68 -4.70
N LYS A 64 6.23 8.82 -5.12
CA LYS A 64 5.37 8.92 -6.32
C LYS A 64 6.08 8.47 -7.58
N LYS A 65 7.33 8.91 -7.77
CA LYS A 65 8.14 8.50 -8.92
C LYS A 65 8.40 6.98 -8.95
N VAL A 66 8.64 6.38 -7.78
CA VAL A 66 8.84 4.92 -7.67
C VAL A 66 7.54 4.14 -7.92
N LEU A 67 6.40 4.67 -7.50
CA LEU A 67 5.11 3.98 -7.51
C LEU A 67 4.18 4.40 -8.67
N GLY A 68 4.62 5.28 -9.57
CA GLY A 68 3.89 5.70 -10.76
C GLY A 68 2.85 6.80 -10.56
N GLY A 69 2.88 7.54 -9.45
CA GLY A 69 1.96 8.65 -9.18
C GLY A 69 2.38 9.98 -9.81
N SER A 70 1.43 10.92 -9.89
CA SER A 70 1.62 12.25 -10.50
C SER A 70 0.77 13.32 -9.80
N GLY A 71 1.38 14.14 -8.93
CA GLY A 71 0.69 15.22 -8.22
C GLY A 71 1.53 15.78 -7.10
#